data_AF-A0A2H3CN20-F1
#
_entry.id   AF-A0A2H3CN20-F1
#
_cell.length_a   1.000
_cell.length_b   1.000
_cell.length_c   1.000
_cell.angle_alpha   90.00
_cell.angle_beta   90.00
_cell.angle_gamma   90.00
#
_symmetry.space_group_name_H-M   'P 1'
#
loop_
_entity.id
_entity.type
_entity.pdbx_description
1 polymer ?
#
loop_
_entity_poly.entity_id
_entity_poly.type
_entity_poly.pdbx_seq_one_letter_code
_entity_poly.pdbx_strand_id
1 'polypeptide(L)'
;MASFFSLFLTVLLLGITSSAVSGRCTDVQSSTTDYVPVDNAVVEIVTETCSLASLVALDVASPVDVSGEPCSITCSRNGSDLPPIGEDCDKIKEAVEILSGKGNIRYTFTLGPGESKTLTCRTCVYFFRNTAETPLKSSWGDINIDASLARSDCYPPTMPMNSVGNCTAIDKTWVVGTYHS
;
A
#
# COMPACT_ATOMS: atom_id res chain seq x y z
N MET A 1 57.78 -12.09 -26.42
CA MET A 1 57.18 -11.22 -25.38
C MET A 1 56.62 -10.01 -26.12
N ALA A 2 55.34 -9.67 -26.16
CA ALA A 2 54.25 -9.88 -25.22
C ALA A 2 52.92 -10.11 -25.95
N SER A 3 52.07 -10.93 -25.34
CA SER A 3 50.69 -11.20 -25.74
C SER A 3 49.78 -10.11 -25.15
N PHE A 4 48.98 -9.45 -25.99
CA PHE A 4 47.95 -8.50 -25.55
C PHE A 4 46.65 -9.27 -25.27
N PHE A 5 46.43 -9.61 -24.00
CA PHE A 5 45.14 -10.11 -23.54
C PHE A 5 44.14 -8.94 -23.47
N SER A 6 43.16 -8.94 -24.37
CA SER A 6 42.03 -8.01 -24.35
C SER A 6 41.06 -8.43 -23.23
N LEU A 7 41.02 -7.64 -22.16
CA LEU A 7 40.12 -7.83 -21.03
C LEU A 7 38.73 -7.29 -21.40
N PHE A 8 37.77 -8.17 -21.69
CA PHE A 8 36.36 -7.78 -21.83
C PHE A 8 35.77 -7.52 -20.44
N LEU A 9 35.48 -6.25 -20.15
CA LEU A 9 34.77 -5.82 -18.95
C LEU A 9 33.27 -6.03 -19.17
N THR A 10 32.74 -7.15 -18.70
CA THR A 10 31.29 -7.42 -18.67
C THR A 10 30.66 -6.57 -17.57
N VAL A 11 30.01 -5.46 -17.94
CA VAL A 11 29.18 -4.67 -17.04
C VAL A 11 27.92 -5.48 -16.74
N LEU A 12 27.87 -6.10 -15.56
CA LEU A 12 26.67 -6.75 -15.05
C LEU A 12 25.68 -5.64 -14.63
N LEU A 13 24.75 -5.28 -15.52
CA LEU A 13 23.56 -4.50 -15.15
C LEU A 13 22.71 -5.39 -14.24
N LEU A 14 22.95 -5.31 -12.93
CA LEU A 14 22.01 -5.77 -11.92
C LEU A 14 20.75 -4.91 -12.08
N GLY A 15 19.79 -5.42 -12.85
CA GLY A 15 18.44 -4.87 -12.88
C GLY A 15 17.93 -4.87 -11.44
N ILE A 16 17.79 -3.69 -10.86
CA ILE A 16 17.13 -3.52 -9.57
C ILE A 16 15.66 -3.83 -9.83
N THR A 17 15.26 -5.10 -9.72
CA THR A 17 13.85 -5.45 -9.61
C THR A 17 13.39 -4.86 -8.29
N SER A 18 12.79 -3.67 -8.36
CA SER A 18 12.13 -3.08 -7.20
C SER A 18 11.04 -4.06 -6.79
N SER A 19 11.28 -4.81 -5.71
CA SER A 19 10.25 -5.64 -5.10
C SER A 19 9.11 -4.70 -4.75
N ALA A 20 7.99 -4.81 -5.47
CA ALA A 20 6.79 -4.08 -5.10
C ALA A 20 6.47 -4.46 -3.66
N VAL A 21 6.48 -3.48 -2.75
CA VAL A 21 6.09 -3.70 -1.37
C VAL A 21 4.62 -4.10 -1.42
N SER A 22 4.34 -5.36 -1.07
CA SER A 22 2.97 -5.82 -0.95
C SER A 22 2.35 -5.18 0.29
N GLY A 23 1.09 -4.74 0.17
CA GLY A 23 0.26 -4.39 1.34
C GLY A 23 0.01 -5.59 2.25
N ARG A 24 0.25 -6.81 1.75
CA ARG A 24 0.15 -8.04 2.53
C ARG A 24 1.35 -8.21 3.44
N CYS A 25 1.07 -8.48 4.70
CA CYS A 25 2.06 -8.94 5.64
C CYS A 25 2.25 -10.46 5.51
N THR A 26 3.50 -10.89 5.35
CA THR A 26 3.86 -12.32 5.28
C THR A 26 4.08 -12.94 6.66
N ASP A 27 4.22 -12.08 7.65
CA ASP A 27 4.40 -12.38 9.07
C ASP A 27 3.42 -11.44 9.79
N VAL A 28 2.29 -11.97 10.23
CA VAL A 28 1.29 -11.22 11.01
C VAL A 28 1.45 -11.62 12.46
N GLN A 29 1.75 -10.65 13.33
CA GLN A 29 1.88 -10.84 14.78
C GLN A 29 0.55 -10.62 15.49
N SER A 30 -0.21 -9.62 15.04
CA SER A 30 -1.56 -9.34 15.52
C SER A 30 -2.42 -8.80 14.40
N SER A 31 -3.73 -9.03 14.50
CA SER A 31 -4.72 -8.56 13.55
C SER A 31 -6.00 -8.16 14.28
N THR A 32 -6.59 -7.04 13.88
CA THR A 32 -7.91 -6.57 14.33
C THR A 32 -8.76 -6.27 13.13
N THR A 33 -10.04 -6.68 13.17
CA THR A 33 -10.97 -6.52 12.06
C THR A 33 -12.18 -5.68 12.48
N ASP A 34 -12.49 -4.69 11.66
CA ASP A 34 -13.70 -3.87 11.73
C ASP A 34 -14.49 -4.00 10.42
N TYR A 35 -15.76 -3.59 10.44
CA TYR A 35 -16.64 -3.68 9.28
C TYR A 35 -17.38 -2.37 9.07
N VAL A 36 -17.44 -1.93 7.81
CA VAL A 36 -18.25 -0.78 7.38
C VAL A 36 -19.31 -1.26 6.39
N PRO A 37 -20.60 -1.24 6.75
CA PRO A 37 -21.67 -1.56 5.82
C PRO A 37 -21.81 -0.46 4.78
N VAL A 38 -21.89 -0.84 3.50
CA VAL A 38 -22.05 0.06 2.35
C VAL A 38 -23.10 -0.53 1.41
N ASP A 39 -24.31 0.03 1.42
CA ASP A 39 -25.48 -0.47 0.69
C ASP A 39 -25.72 -1.99 0.88
N ASN A 40 -25.40 -2.79 -0.14
CA ASN A 40 -25.55 -4.24 -0.21
C ASN A 40 -24.21 -4.99 -0.10
N ALA A 41 -23.16 -4.30 0.34
CA ALA A 41 -21.83 -4.82 0.56
C ALA A 41 -21.34 -4.51 1.98
N VAL A 42 -20.28 -5.19 2.38
CA VAL A 42 -19.55 -4.91 3.63
C VAL A 42 -18.10 -4.73 3.25
N VAL A 43 -17.52 -3.60 3.66
CA VAL A 43 -16.09 -3.35 3.56
C VAL A 43 -15.45 -3.84 4.85
N GLU A 44 -14.55 -4.80 4.72
CA GLU A 44 -13.74 -5.32 5.82
C GLU A 44 -12.51 -4.43 5.98
N ILE A 45 -12.27 -3.96 7.20
CA ILE A 45 -11.08 -3.19 7.55
C ILE A 45 -10.21 -4.05 8.45
N VAL A 46 -9.03 -4.40 7.99
CA VAL A 46 -8.07 -5.18 8.80
C VAL A 46 -6.89 -4.31 9.14
N THR A 47 -6.56 -4.22 10.43
CA THR A 47 -5.30 -3.64 10.90
C THR A 47 -4.39 -4.78 11.34
N GLU A 48 -3.22 -4.89 10.71
CA GLU A 48 -2.25 -5.93 11.00
C GLU A 48 -0.96 -5.31 11.51
N THR A 49 -0.35 -5.94 12.52
CA THR A 49 1.02 -5.64 12.95
C THR A 49 1.92 -6.73 12.44
N CYS A 50 2.99 -6.36 11.76
CA CYS A 50 3.84 -7.29 11.01
C CYS A 50 5.25 -7.27 11.60
N SER A 51 5.97 -8.40 11.61
CA SER A 51 7.34 -8.34 12.11
C SER A 51 8.19 -7.41 11.23
N LEU A 52 8.75 -6.40 11.87
CA LEU A 52 9.83 -5.63 11.28
C LEU A 52 11.10 -6.42 11.53
N ALA A 53 11.68 -7.00 10.49
CA ALA A 53 13.02 -7.57 10.58
C ALA A 53 13.99 -6.46 11.01
N SER A 54 14.29 -6.38 12.31
CA SER A 54 15.32 -5.53 12.90
C SER A 54 15.06 -4.03 13.06
N LEU A 55 13.83 -3.60 13.34
CA LEU A 55 13.58 -2.22 13.80
C LEU A 55 13.15 -2.23 15.27
N VAL A 56 13.88 -1.51 16.12
CA VAL A 56 13.41 -1.19 17.48
C VAL A 56 12.29 -0.17 17.31
N ALA A 57 11.06 -0.65 17.20
CA ALA A 57 9.89 0.20 17.05
C ALA A 57 9.78 1.17 18.24
N LEU A 58 9.89 2.48 17.96
CA LEU A 58 9.65 3.53 18.95
C LEU A 58 8.15 3.84 18.99
N ASP A 59 7.36 2.90 19.53
CA ASP A 59 5.90 3.06 19.66
C ASP A 59 5.49 4.20 20.64
N VAL A 60 6.47 4.76 21.36
CA VAL A 60 6.27 5.87 22.30
C VAL A 60 6.47 7.24 21.63
N ALA A 61 6.92 7.29 20.37
CA ALA A 61 7.10 8.55 19.65
C ALA A 61 5.74 9.16 19.25
N SER A 62 5.65 10.49 19.20
CA SER A 62 4.47 11.16 18.65
C SER A 62 4.33 10.81 17.17
N PRO A 63 3.12 10.47 16.67
CA PRO A 63 2.95 10.11 15.28
C PRO A 63 3.34 11.24 14.33
N VAL A 64 4.08 10.91 13.27
CA VAL A 64 4.37 11.83 12.18
C VAL A 64 3.16 11.86 11.25
N ASP A 65 2.60 13.06 11.01
CA ASP A 65 1.48 13.24 10.09
C ASP A 65 1.99 13.25 8.65
N VAL A 66 1.53 12.31 7.84
CA VAL A 66 1.92 12.16 6.42
C VAL A 66 0.74 12.42 5.48
N SER A 67 -0.35 13.00 5.98
CA SER A 67 -1.50 13.33 5.17
C SER A 67 -1.17 14.35 4.07
N GLY A 68 -1.61 14.09 2.85
CA GLY A 68 -1.37 14.94 1.67
C GLY A 68 0.07 14.95 1.14
N GLU A 69 0.97 14.15 1.70
CA GLU A 69 2.34 14.05 1.20
C GLU A 69 2.39 13.33 -0.16
N PRO A 70 3.25 13.75 -1.10
CA PRO A 70 3.32 13.15 -2.42
C PRO A 70 4.00 11.78 -2.40
N CYS A 71 3.71 10.97 -3.42
CA CYS A 71 4.30 9.67 -3.62
C CYS A 71 4.72 9.44 -5.08
N SER A 72 5.48 8.36 -5.30
CA SER A 72 5.76 7.83 -6.62
C SER A 72 4.93 6.59 -6.91
N ILE A 73 4.27 6.57 -8.07
CA ILE A 73 3.51 5.40 -8.52
C ILE A 73 4.44 4.32 -9.06
N THR A 74 4.21 3.08 -8.66
CA THR A 74 4.85 1.88 -9.20
C THR A 74 3.81 0.81 -9.46
N CYS A 75 3.94 0.14 -10.60
CA CYS A 75 3.01 -0.89 -11.04
C CYS A 75 3.69 -2.25 -11.07
N SER A 76 2.99 -3.30 -10.68
CA SER A 76 3.55 -4.65 -10.64
C SER A 76 2.53 -5.71 -11.04
N ARG A 77 3.08 -6.85 -11.47
CA ARG A 77 2.34 -8.10 -11.73
C ARG A 77 2.38 -9.06 -10.54
N ASN A 78 3.03 -8.68 -9.44
CA ASN A 78 3.19 -9.52 -8.25
C ASN A 78 1.89 -9.57 -7.40
N GLY A 79 0.74 -9.63 -8.05
CA GLY A 79 -0.58 -9.81 -7.46
C GLY A 79 -1.26 -11.05 -8.03
N SER A 80 -2.59 -11.05 -8.12
CA SER A 80 -3.32 -12.06 -8.91
C SER A 80 -3.20 -11.76 -10.41
N ASP A 81 -3.70 -12.65 -11.28
CA ASP A 81 -3.69 -12.43 -12.73
C ASP A 81 -4.69 -11.35 -13.20
N LEU A 82 -5.54 -10.84 -12.30
CA LEU A 82 -6.62 -9.92 -12.62
C LEU A 82 -6.49 -8.61 -11.84
N PRO A 83 -6.71 -7.45 -12.48
CA PRO A 83 -6.87 -6.20 -11.76
C PRO A 83 -8.18 -6.20 -10.95
N PRO A 84 -8.28 -5.43 -9.85
CA PRO A 84 -9.53 -5.23 -9.12
C PRO A 84 -10.69 -4.77 -10.02
N ILE A 85 -11.89 -5.24 -9.71
CA ILE A 85 -13.11 -4.76 -10.34
C ILE A 85 -13.42 -3.33 -9.85
N GLY A 86 -13.77 -2.43 -10.76
CA GLY A 86 -13.99 -1.01 -10.45
C GLY A 86 -15.13 -0.81 -9.45
N GLU A 87 -16.23 -1.52 -9.63
CA GLU A 87 -17.42 -1.48 -8.78
C GLU A 87 -17.12 -1.93 -7.34
N ASP A 88 -16.23 -2.90 -7.18
CA ASP A 88 -15.79 -3.38 -5.87
C ASP A 88 -14.92 -2.33 -5.17
N CYS A 89 -14.06 -1.63 -5.92
CA CYS A 89 -13.28 -0.53 -5.38
C CYS A 89 -14.15 0.69 -5.03
N ASP A 90 -15.20 0.96 -5.81
CA ASP A 90 -16.11 2.07 -5.53
C ASP A 90 -16.83 1.89 -4.18
N LYS A 91 -17.11 0.64 -3.77
CA LYS A 91 -17.62 0.36 -2.40
C LYS A 91 -16.61 0.69 -1.31
N ILE A 92 -15.31 0.53 -1.55
CA ILE A 92 -14.26 1.00 -0.63
C ILE A 92 -14.24 2.53 -0.56
N LYS A 93 -14.41 3.23 -1.70
CA LYS A 93 -14.48 4.70 -1.69
C LYS A 93 -15.66 5.21 -0.88
N GLU A 94 -16.84 4.62 -1.07
CA GLU A 94 -18.04 4.92 -0.29
C GLU A 94 -17.82 4.65 1.21
N ALA A 95 -17.14 3.55 1.58
CA ALA A 95 -16.75 3.32 2.97
C ALA A 95 -15.82 4.40 3.51
N VAL A 96 -14.81 4.83 2.72
CA VAL A 96 -13.92 5.94 3.08
C VAL A 96 -14.69 7.23 3.32
N GLU A 97 -15.71 7.55 2.50
CA GLU A 97 -16.57 8.73 2.72
C GLU A 97 -17.34 8.64 4.05
N ILE A 98 -17.84 7.45 4.41
CA ILE A 98 -18.49 7.23 5.70
C ILE A 98 -17.49 7.47 6.85
N LEU A 99 -16.31 6.85 6.77
CA LEU A 99 -15.23 6.97 7.75
C LEU A 99 -14.69 8.41 7.86
N SER A 100 -14.75 9.18 6.77
CA SER A 100 -14.23 10.55 6.69
C SER A 100 -15.19 11.62 7.22
N GLY A 101 -16.40 11.30 7.67
CA GLY A 101 -17.23 12.34 8.29
C GLY A 101 -18.74 12.15 8.35
N LYS A 102 -19.31 10.98 8.04
CA LYS A 102 -20.71 10.72 8.41
C LYS A 102 -20.77 10.17 9.85
N GLY A 103 -20.85 11.08 10.83
CA GLY A 103 -21.56 10.82 12.10
C GLY A 103 -20.83 10.21 13.31
N ASN A 104 -19.53 10.53 13.56
CA ASN A 104 -18.74 10.32 14.82
C ASN A 104 -17.44 9.49 14.72
N ILE A 105 -16.89 9.23 13.53
CA ILE A 105 -15.62 8.49 13.35
C ILE A 105 -14.46 9.48 13.13
N ARG A 106 -13.26 9.16 13.66
CA ARG A 106 -12.06 10.00 13.45
C ARG A 106 -11.65 9.97 11.97
N TYR A 107 -11.51 11.15 11.37
CA TYR A 107 -11.05 11.36 9.98
C TYR A 107 -9.69 10.74 9.68
N THR A 108 -8.87 10.58 10.72
CA THR A 108 -7.50 10.06 10.63
C THR A 108 -7.34 8.80 11.44
N PHE A 109 -6.40 7.96 11.01
CA PHE A 109 -5.92 6.81 11.75
C PHE A 109 -4.41 6.95 12.02
N THR A 110 -3.92 6.21 13.00
CA THR A 110 -2.50 6.09 13.30
C THR A 110 -2.11 4.62 13.17
N LEU A 111 -0.93 4.38 12.62
CA LEU A 111 -0.31 3.07 12.52
C LEU A 111 1.07 3.11 13.15
N GLY A 112 1.31 2.20 14.07
CA GLY A 112 2.64 1.95 14.62
C GLY A 112 3.62 1.46 13.55
N PRO A 113 4.92 1.43 13.85
CA PRO A 113 5.94 0.90 12.94
C PRO A 113 5.58 -0.51 12.47
N GLY A 114 5.61 -0.72 11.15
CA GLY A 114 5.36 -2.04 10.56
C GLY A 114 3.89 -2.45 10.50
N GLU A 115 2.98 -1.62 11.00
CA GLU A 115 1.56 -1.87 10.87
C GLU A 115 1.04 -1.53 9.48
N SER A 116 0.02 -2.29 9.07
CA SER A 116 -0.75 -2.03 7.87
C SER A 116 -2.22 -1.92 8.20
N LYS A 117 -2.94 -1.19 7.35
CA LYS A 117 -4.39 -1.12 7.36
C LYS A 117 -4.90 -1.41 5.97
N THR A 118 -5.78 -2.38 5.84
CA THR A 118 -6.40 -2.76 4.57
C THR A 118 -7.90 -2.50 4.62
N LEU A 119 -8.48 -2.16 3.46
CA LEU A 119 -9.90 -2.10 3.22
C LEU A 119 -10.20 -3.05 2.07
N THR A 120 -11.01 -4.07 2.32
CA THR A 120 -11.31 -5.12 1.35
C THR A 120 -12.80 -5.14 1.07
N CYS A 121 -13.15 -5.15 -0.21
CA CYS A 121 -14.51 -5.44 -0.66
C CYS A 121 -14.42 -6.34 -1.88
N ARG A 122 -14.83 -7.61 -1.73
CA ARG A 122 -14.79 -8.61 -2.80
C ARG A 122 -13.41 -8.62 -3.46
N THR A 123 -13.30 -8.25 -4.74
CA THR A 123 -12.04 -8.31 -5.49
C THR A 123 -11.08 -7.16 -5.20
N CYS A 124 -11.53 -6.06 -4.61
CA CYS A 124 -10.70 -4.88 -4.43
C CYS A 124 -10.12 -4.80 -3.03
N VAL A 125 -8.84 -4.47 -2.94
CA VAL A 125 -8.17 -4.10 -1.70
C VAL A 125 -7.50 -2.75 -1.87
N TYR A 126 -7.73 -1.83 -0.93
CA TYR A 126 -6.90 -0.67 -0.68
C TYR A 126 -6.09 -0.91 0.60
N PHE A 127 -4.87 -0.39 0.67
CA PHE A 127 -4.08 -0.51 1.89
C PHE A 127 -3.21 0.72 2.13
N PHE A 128 -2.86 0.93 3.40
CA PHE A 128 -1.75 1.77 3.85
C PHE A 128 -0.82 0.92 4.69
N ARG A 129 0.50 1.04 4.51
CA ARG A 129 1.50 0.38 5.34
C ARG A 129 2.53 1.39 5.84
N ASN A 130 2.77 1.37 7.15
CA ASN A 130 3.86 2.09 7.78
C ASN A 130 5.16 1.26 7.64
N THR A 131 6.11 1.76 6.88
CA THR A 131 7.45 1.15 6.71
C THR A 131 8.53 1.92 7.48
N ALA A 132 8.15 2.96 8.23
CA ALA A 132 9.03 3.73 9.09
C ALA A 132 9.26 3.05 10.44
N GLU A 133 10.25 3.56 11.18
CA GLU A 133 10.56 3.17 12.57
C GLU A 133 9.70 3.91 13.61
N THR A 134 8.89 4.87 13.17
CA THR A 134 8.05 5.73 14.01
C THR A 134 6.58 5.60 13.63
N PRO A 135 5.64 5.81 14.57
CA PRO A 135 4.23 5.82 14.25
C PRO A 135 3.89 6.89 13.20
N LEU A 136 3.02 6.56 12.27
CA LEU A 136 2.53 7.47 11.24
C LEU A 136 1.04 7.72 11.43
N LYS A 137 0.63 8.96 11.17
CA LYS A 137 -0.77 9.36 11.10
C LYS A 137 -1.10 9.69 9.64
N SER A 138 -2.22 9.18 9.16
CA SER A 138 -2.74 9.47 7.82
C SER A 138 -4.27 9.56 7.87
N SER A 139 -4.90 9.92 6.76
CA SER A 139 -6.34 10.05 6.65
C SER A 139 -6.95 8.96 5.77
N TRP A 140 -8.23 8.65 6.00
CA TRP A 140 -8.97 7.77 5.11
C TRP A 140 -9.06 8.35 3.69
N GLY A 141 -9.13 9.68 3.58
CA GLY A 141 -9.11 10.39 2.30
C GLY A 141 -7.84 10.14 1.51
N ASP A 142 -6.66 10.19 2.16
CA ASP A 142 -5.38 9.95 1.50
C ASP A 142 -5.29 8.52 0.96
N ILE A 143 -5.71 7.51 1.73
CA ILE A 143 -5.78 6.13 1.23
C ILE A 143 -6.57 6.08 -0.09
N ASN A 144 -7.74 6.70 -0.12
CA ASN A 144 -8.59 6.68 -1.31
C ASN A 144 -7.96 7.43 -2.48
N ILE A 145 -7.40 8.63 -2.26
CA ILE A 145 -6.76 9.44 -3.30
C ILE A 145 -5.58 8.67 -3.90
N ASP A 146 -4.67 8.21 -3.06
CA ASP A 146 -3.41 7.57 -3.47
C ASP A 146 -3.64 6.20 -4.11
N ALA A 147 -4.53 5.38 -3.54
CA ALA A 147 -4.89 4.10 -4.14
C ALA A 147 -5.65 4.30 -5.46
N SER A 148 -6.48 5.33 -5.58
CA SER A 148 -7.17 5.66 -6.84
C SER A 148 -6.21 6.14 -7.93
N LEU A 149 -5.20 6.93 -7.57
CA LEU A 149 -4.12 7.33 -8.48
C LEU A 149 -3.35 6.10 -8.96
N ALA A 150 -2.91 5.24 -8.04
CA ALA A 150 -2.24 4.00 -8.39
C ALA A 150 -3.10 3.10 -9.27
N ARG A 151 -4.41 3.00 -9.02
CA ARG A 151 -5.37 2.26 -9.85
C ARG A 151 -5.43 2.79 -11.28
N SER A 152 -5.54 4.11 -11.44
CA SER A 152 -5.65 4.78 -12.73
C SER A 152 -4.41 4.55 -13.61
N ASP A 153 -3.23 4.58 -12.99
CA ASP A 153 -1.97 4.46 -13.71
C ASP A 153 -1.56 3.00 -13.95
N CYS A 154 -1.94 2.10 -13.04
CA CYS A 154 -1.44 0.73 -13.05
C CYS A 154 -2.39 -0.32 -13.62
N TYR A 155 -3.65 -0.01 -13.93
CA TYR A 155 -4.61 -0.99 -14.45
C TYR A 155 -5.10 -0.66 -15.86
N PRO A 156 -5.76 -1.61 -16.56
CA PRO A 156 -6.40 -1.29 -17.82
C PRO A 156 -7.29 -0.03 -17.72
N PRO A 157 -7.27 0.83 -18.75
CA PRO A 157 -6.59 0.66 -20.04
C PRO A 157 -5.10 1.04 -20.05
N THR A 158 -4.58 1.68 -19.00
CA THR A 158 -3.21 2.22 -18.96
C THR A 158 -2.16 1.11 -19.00
N MET A 159 -2.32 0.09 -18.15
CA MET A 159 -1.36 -1.02 -18.01
C MET A 159 -2.11 -2.35 -17.89
N PRO A 160 -2.39 -3.06 -19.01
CA PRO A 160 -3.38 -4.13 -19.05
C PRO A 160 -2.99 -5.43 -18.33
N MET A 161 -1.73 -5.58 -17.94
CA MET A 161 -1.19 -6.83 -17.40
C MET A 161 -0.74 -6.72 -15.94
N ASN A 162 -0.96 -5.57 -15.31
CA ASN A 162 -0.57 -5.32 -13.93
C ASN A 162 -1.79 -5.52 -13.01
N SER A 163 -1.52 -6.00 -11.80
CA SER A 163 -2.55 -6.33 -10.80
C SER A 163 -2.27 -5.70 -9.44
N VAL A 164 -1.16 -4.98 -9.31
CA VAL A 164 -0.80 -4.17 -8.14
C VAL A 164 -0.41 -2.76 -8.59
N GLY A 165 -0.96 -1.76 -7.92
CA GLY A 165 -0.53 -0.37 -8.02
C GLY A 165 -0.17 0.17 -6.65
N ASN A 166 1.02 0.73 -6.51
CA ASN A 166 1.52 1.31 -5.27
C ASN A 166 1.86 2.78 -5.47
N CYS A 167 1.52 3.58 -4.47
CA CYS A 167 1.92 4.96 -4.23
C CYS A 167 2.87 4.95 -3.04
N THR A 168 4.17 5.04 -3.30
CA THR A 168 5.21 4.93 -2.26
C THR A 168 5.78 6.30 -1.94
N ALA A 169 5.90 6.63 -0.65
CA ALA A 169 6.54 7.86 -0.19
C ALA A 169 7.95 8.02 -0.80
N ILE A 170 8.35 9.25 -1.08
CA ILE A 170 9.69 9.53 -1.65
C ILE A 170 10.82 9.05 -0.73
N ASP A 171 10.62 9.18 0.59
CA ASP A 171 11.53 8.70 1.62
C ASP A 171 11.31 7.22 2.00
N LYS A 172 10.32 6.57 1.39
CA LYS A 172 9.93 5.16 1.60
C LYS A 172 9.46 4.85 3.02
N THR A 173 8.97 5.84 3.75
CA THR A 173 8.44 5.68 5.12
C THR A 173 7.02 5.10 5.14
N TRP A 174 6.30 5.18 4.02
CA TRP A 174 4.98 4.56 3.87
C TRP A 174 4.72 4.17 2.43
N VAL A 175 3.69 3.33 2.26
CA VAL A 175 3.13 2.97 0.97
C VAL A 175 1.62 2.83 1.08
N VAL A 176 0.92 3.45 0.13
CA VAL A 176 -0.49 3.20 -0.15
C VAL A 176 -0.58 2.38 -1.43
N GLY A 177 -1.57 1.53 -1.55
CA GLY A 177 -1.78 0.86 -2.83
C GLY A 177 -3.12 0.19 -2.97
N THR A 178 -3.26 -0.43 -4.13
CA THR A 178 -4.40 -1.25 -4.49
C THR A 178 -3.92 -2.54 -5.14
N TYR A 179 -4.64 -3.61 -4.89
CA TYR A 179 -4.45 -4.91 -5.54
C TYR A 179 -5.73 -5.73 -5.48
N HIS A 180 -5.75 -6.82 -6.25
CA HIS A 180 -6.86 -7.75 -6.25
C HIS A 180 -6.76 -8.76 -5.09
N SER A 181 -7.83 -8.89 -4.29
CA SER A 181 -7.91 -9.82 -3.14
C SER A 181 -7.61 -11.27 -3.51
#